data_AF-A0A0S7C0A6-F1
#
_entry.id   AF-A0A0S7C0A6-F1
#
_cell.length_a   1.000
_cell.length_b   1.000
_cell.length_c   1.000
_cell.angle_alpha   90.00
_cell.angle_beta   90.00
_cell.angle_gamma   90.00
#
_symmetry.space_group_name_H-M   'P 1'
#
loop_
_entity.id
_entity.type
_entity.pdbx_description
1 polymer ?
#
loop_
_entity_poly.entity_id
_entity_poly.type
_entity_poly.pdbx_seq_one_letter_code
_entity_poly.pdbx_strand_id
1 'polypeptide(L)'
;MYNYILYHPPRKCLYINEMGQVYHDSFSGNQDPYIWNSPFLHSFCHITQIKKEIGQIIFWASRGEKDSYPYFDHLFCDLVFKVKSLHEWQDCNDISINDSIVDNYPAYENHYKWVKQHLFKGVKRPKKRITIKACEKSSFQPQNETQELIDIVPFLKGKGVSIEQLRNSISLNSNKRPAIPSRPLNLNEKTTKELYDYLASSKRKLYGIDLMDKYPLRGKPAHNSTYPQ
;
A
#
# COMPACT_ATOMS: atom_id res chain seq x y z
N MET A 1 9.15 11.45 -13.86
CA MET A 1 8.93 10.57 -12.69
C MET A 1 7.56 9.91 -12.84
N TYR A 2 7.46 8.60 -12.62
CA TYR A 2 6.18 7.89 -12.69
C TYR A 2 5.50 7.88 -11.33
N ASN A 3 4.21 8.16 -11.26
CA ASN A 3 3.42 8.14 -10.03
C ASN A 3 2.15 7.35 -10.27
N TYR A 4 1.68 6.58 -9.30
CA TYR A 4 0.60 5.62 -9.54
C TYR A 4 -0.51 5.72 -8.51
N ILE A 5 -1.74 5.46 -8.96
CA ILE A 5 -2.80 4.92 -8.10
C ILE A 5 -2.78 3.40 -8.26
N LEU A 6 -2.65 2.69 -7.14
CA LEU A 6 -2.75 1.23 -7.07
C LEU A 6 -4.04 0.84 -6.39
N TYR A 7 -4.87 0.10 -7.12
CA TYR A 7 -6.14 -0.40 -6.61
C TYR A 7 -5.94 -1.60 -5.70
N HIS A 8 -6.63 -1.59 -4.56
CA HIS A 8 -6.69 -2.68 -3.60
C HIS A 8 -8.16 -3.05 -3.28
N PRO A 9 -8.46 -4.28 -2.86
CA PRO A 9 -9.75 -4.63 -2.26
C PRO A 9 -10.08 -3.76 -1.02
N PRO A 10 -11.33 -3.80 -0.50
CA PRO A 10 -11.66 -3.08 0.73
C PRO A 10 -10.74 -3.43 1.89
N ARG A 11 -10.38 -2.42 2.68
CA ARG A 11 -9.58 -2.58 3.89
C ARG A 11 -10.40 -3.16 5.03
N LYS A 12 -9.73 -3.88 5.92
CA LYS A 12 -10.23 -4.09 7.28
C LYS A 12 -9.90 -2.86 8.12
N CYS A 13 -10.66 -2.69 9.20
CA CYS A 13 -10.42 -1.62 10.17
C CYS A 13 -10.21 -2.24 11.56
N LEU A 14 -9.14 -1.81 12.22
CA LEU A 14 -8.86 -2.13 13.62
C LEU A 14 -8.98 -0.84 14.44
N TYR A 15 -9.70 -0.91 15.56
CA TYR A 15 -9.70 0.17 16.55
C TYR A 15 -8.61 -0.06 17.60
N ILE A 16 -7.73 0.92 17.79
CA ILE A 16 -6.64 0.90 18.77
C ILE A 16 -6.89 2.05 19.76
N ASN A 17 -7.17 1.76 21.03
CA ASN A 17 -7.67 2.74 22.02
C ASN A 17 -7.16 4.19 21.90
N GLU A 18 -5.85 4.41 21.97
CA GLU A 18 -5.26 5.76 22.00
C GLU A 18 -5.12 6.40 20.60
N MET A 19 -5.29 5.61 19.56
CA MET A 19 -5.11 6.01 18.19
C MET A 19 -6.48 6.16 17.52
N GLY A 20 -7.33 5.15 17.60
CA GLY A 20 -8.62 5.04 16.97
C GLY A 20 -8.56 4.10 15.77
N GLN A 21 -9.26 4.43 14.69
CA GLN A 21 -9.33 3.58 13.50
C GLN A 21 -8.00 3.53 12.75
N VAL A 22 -7.56 2.30 12.41
CA VAL A 22 -6.41 2.01 11.55
C VAL A 22 -6.86 1.04 10.47
N TYR A 23 -6.71 1.43 9.21
CA TYR A 23 -7.10 0.62 8.07
C TYR A 23 -5.93 -0.20 7.58
N HIS A 24 -6.16 -1.49 7.37
CA HIS A 24 -5.11 -2.43 7.01
C HIS A 24 -5.63 -3.54 6.11
N ASP A 25 -4.71 -4.29 5.50
CA ASP A 25 -5.07 -5.55 4.82
C ASP A 25 -5.30 -6.68 5.82
N SER A 26 -5.87 -7.81 5.41
CA SER A 26 -6.11 -8.92 6.33
C SER A 26 -4.84 -9.39 7.07
N PHE A 27 -4.96 -9.72 8.36
CA PHE A 27 -3.90 -10.38 9.14
C PHE A 27 -3.63 -11.84 8.71
N SER A 28 -4.26 -12.28 7.62
CA SER A 28 -4.13 -13.61 7.03
C SER A 28 -3.49 -13.51 5.65
N GLY A 29 -2.20 -13.80 5.54
CA GLY A 29 -1.48 -13.73 4.26
C GLY A 29 -0.55 -12.53 4.16
N ASN A 30 -0.10 -12.28 2.93
CA ASN A 30 0.64 -11.06 2.57
C ASN A 30 -0.27 -9.82 2.67
N GLN A 31 0.27 -8.69 3.11
CA GLN A 31 -0.46 -7.43 3.25
C GLN A 31 -0.02 -6.41 2.22
N ASP A 32 -0.99 -5.76 1.58
CA ASP A 32 -0.75 -4.90 0.41
C ASP A 32 -1.30 -3.48 0.59
N PRO A 33 -0.52 -2.46 0.98
CA PRO A 33 0.86 -2.49 1.45
C PRO A 33 0.96 -2.95 2.91
N TYR A 34 2.18 -3.23 3.37
CA TYR A 34 2.43 -3.53 4.77
C TYR A 34 2.70 -2.25 5.57
N ILE A 35 1.76 -1.91 6.45
CA ILE A 35 1.75 -0.63 7.19
C ILE A 35 2.36 -0.72 8.59
N TRP A 36 2.61 -1.92 9.10
CA TRP A 36 3.03 -2.13 10.48
C TRP A 36 4.56 -2.10 10.64
N ASN A 37 5.21 -1.20 9.89
CA ASN A 37 6.66 -1.03 9.89
C ASN A 37 7.02 0.44 9.74
N SER A 38 8.14 0.85 10.33
CA SER A 38 8.79 2.12 10.01
C SER A 38 10.12 1.82 9.33
N PRO A 39 10.26 2.08 8.02
CA PRO A 39 9.26 2.64 7.09
C PRO A 39 8.20 1.64 6.62
N PHE A 40 7.06 2.13 6.11
CA PHE A 40 6.10 1.28 5.40
C PHE A 40 6.77 0.49 4.26
N LEU A 41 6.30 -0.73 4.03
CA LEU A 41 6.82 -1.62 3.00
C LEU A 41 5.81 -1.79 1.88
N HIS A 42 6.28 -1.67 0.63
CA HIS A 42 5.46 -2.01 -0.51
C HIS A 42 5.29 -3.52 -0.61
N SER A 43 4.15 -3.96 -1.15
CA SER A 43 3.90 -5.38 -1.38
C SER A 43 4.63 -5.98 -2.59
N PHE A 44 4.72 -7.31 -2.61
CA PHE A 44 5.01 -8.13 -3.79
C PHE A 44 3.96 -8.00 -4.90
N CYS A 45 2.70 -7.75 -4.55
CA CYS A 45 1.63 -7.50 -5.52
C CYS A 45 1.84 -6.16 -6.23
N HIS A 46 1.47 -6.10 -7.51
CA HIS A 46 1.66 -4.95 -8.43
C HIS A 46 3.11 -4.49 -8.66
N ILE A 47 4.09 -4.97 -7.90
CA ILE A 47 5.48 -4.55 -8.05
C ILE A 47 5.97 -4.77 -9.48
N THR A 48 5.60 -5.88 -10.13
CA THR A 48 6.04 -6.16 -11.51
C THR A 48 5.37 -5.29 -12.58
N GLN A 49 4.32 -4.53 -12.22
CA GLN A 49 3.53 -3.68 -13.12
C GLN A 49 3.91 -2.20 -13.06
N ILE A 50 4.73 -1.80 -12.09
CA ILE A 50 5.16 -0.40 -11.90
C ILE A 50 6.66 -0.22 -12.12
N LYS A 51 7.02 0.96 -12.64
CA LYS A 51 8.38 1.47 -12.53
C LYS A 51 8.69 1.82 -11.08
N LYS A 52 9.97 1.71 -10.71
CA LYS A 52 10.49 1.90 -9.34
C LYS A 52 11.52 3.00 -9.40
N GLU A 53 11.18 4.15 -8.87
CA GLU A 53 12.07 5.30 -8.85
C GLU A 53 12.06 5.91 -7.45
N ILE A 54 13.21 6.33 -6.94
CA ILE A 54 13.26 7.08 -5.68
C ILE A 54 12.54 8.41 -5.88
N GLY A 55 11.75 8.83 -4.88
CA GLY A 55 10.96 10.06 -4.91
C GLY A 55 9.56 9.91 -5.51
N GLN A 56 9.31 8.82 -6.24
CA GLN A 56 7.98 8.45 -6.75
C GLN A 56 6.93 8.38 -5.64
N ILE A 57 5.70 8.77 -5.96
CA ILE A 57 4.55 8.66 -5.07
C ILE A 57 3.59 7.62 -5.60
N ILE A 58 3.19 6.70 -4.72
CA ILE A 58 2.23 5.64 -4.97
C ILE A 58 1.08 5.87 -4.00
N PHE A 59 -0.13 6.06 -4.54
CA PHE A 59 -1.37 6.14 -3.78
C PHE A 59 -2.03 4.76 -3.80
N TRP A 60 -1.99 4.05 -2.68
CA TRP A 60 -2.83 2.88 -2.51
C TRP A 60 -4.26 3.33 -2.26
N ALA A 61 -5.19 2.76 -3.01
CA ALA A 61 -6.59 3.10 -2.92
C ALA A 61 -7.48 1.86 -2.96
N SER A 62 -8.40 1.77 -2.00
CA SER A 62 -9.39 0.71 -1.92
C SER A 62 -10.76 1.18 -2.40
N ARG A 63 -11.51 0.30 -3.06
CA ARG A 63 -12.93 0.59 -3.34
C ARG A 63 -13.75 0.70 -2.05
N GLY A 64 -14.92 1.33 -2.14
CA GLY A 64 -15.90 1.30 -1.04
C GLY A 64 -16.44 -0.10 -0.74
N GLU A 65 -16.92 -0.29 0.47
CA GLU A 65 -17.51 -1.58 0.90
C GLU A 65 -18.73 -1.96 0.06
N LYS A 66 -19.54 -0.97 -0.33
CA LYS A 66 -20.74 -1.13 -1.16
C LYS A 66 -20.44 -1.26 -2.66
N ASP A 67 -19.22 -0.94 -3.08
CA ASP A 67 -18.80 -1.08 -4.47
C ASP A 67 -18.51 -2.57 -4.81
N SER A 68 -18.46 -2.94 -6.08
CA SER A 68 -18.17 -4.32 -6.49
C SER A 68 -17.13 -4.37 -7.59
N TYR A 69 -16.07 -5.16 -7.47
CA TYR A 69 -15.09 -5.23 -8.56
C TYR A 69 -15.74 -5.84 -9.82
N PRO A 70 -15.59 -5.23 -11.02
CA PRO A 70 -14.69 -4.13 -11.38
C PRO A 70 -15.29 -2.71 -11.31
N TYR A 71 -16.56 -2.56 -10.93
CA TYR A 71 -17.30 -1.30 -10.88
C TYR A 71 -17.31 -0.66 -9.48
N PHE A 72 -16.58 0.43 -9.34
CA PHE A 72 -16.54 1.22 -8.10
C PHE A 72 -16.96 2.65 -8.36
N ASP A 73 -17.72 3.27 -7.46
CA ASP A 73 -17.99 4.71 -7.48
C ASP A 73 -17.08 5.50 -6.53
N HIS A 74 -16.42 4.81 -5.59
CA HIS A 74 -15.54 5.39 -4.59
C HIS A 74 -14.15 4.76 -4.66
N LEU A 75 -13.12 5.54 -4.35
CA LEU A 75 -11.75 5.07 -4.13
C LEU A 75 -11.20 5.78 -2.90
N PHE A 76 -11.10 5.06 -1.80
CA PHE A 76 -10.57 5.57 -0.54
C PHE A 76 -9.05 5.43 -0.52
N CYS A 77 -8.32 6.50 -0.24
CA CYS A 77 -6.85 6.44 -0.18
C CYS A 77 -6.39 5.79 1.13
N ASP A 78 -5.84 4.58 1.04
CA ASP A 78 -5.36 3.81 2.19
C ASP A 78 -3.98 4.25 2.67
N LEU A 79 -3.11 4.59 1.71
CA LEU A 79 -1.72 4.92 1.99
C LEU A 79 -1.16 5.82 0.88
N VAL A 80 -0.64 6.96 1.30
CA VAL A 80 0.31 7.76 0.51
C VAL A 80 1.69 7.17 0.74
N PHE A 81 2.29 6.56 -0.27
CA PHE A 81 3.59 5.89 -0.20
C PHE A 81 4.60 6.63 -1.07
N LYS A 82 5.50 7.42 -0.46
CA LYS A 82 6.61 8.05 -1.17
C LYS A 82 7.83 7.15 -1.11
N VAL A 83 8.34 6.71 -2.26
CA VAL A 83 9.50 5.81 -2.34
C VAL A 83 10.76 6.53 -1.84
N LYS A 84 11.43 5.97 -0.83
CA LYS A 84 12.71 6.47 -0.31
C LYS A 84 13.90 5.64 -0.78
N SER A 85 13.74 4.31 -0.79
CA SER A 85 14.84 3.41 -1.12
C SER A 85 14.35 2.12 -1.74
N LEU A 86 15.20 1.55 -2.59
CA LEU A 86 15.02 0.26 -3.27
C LEU A 86 16.12 -0.68 -2.78
N HIS A 87 15.74 -1.87 -2.33
CA HIS A 87 16.64 -2.86 -1.76
C HIS A 87 16.55 -4.15 -2.55
N GLU A 88 17.63 -4.51 -3.25
CA GLU A 88 17.69 -5.77 -3.99
C GLU A 88 17.91 -6.94 -3.03
N TRP A 89 17.19 -8.04 -3.27
CA TRP A 89 17.36 -9.26 -2.50
C TRP A 89 18.55 -10.06 -3.04
N GLN A 90 19.24 -10.77 -2.15
CA GLN A 90 20.30 -11.70 -2.55
C GLN A 90 19.73 -12.90 -3.32
N ASP A 91 18.68 -13.52 -2.78
CA ASP A 91 17.86 -14.51 -3.48
C ASP A 91 16.51 -13.90 -3.87
N CYS A 92 16.10 -14.06 -5.14
CA CYS A 92 14.86 -13.51 -5.64
C CYS A 92 13.59 -14.23 -5.16
N ASN A 93 13.71 -15.36 -4.47
CA ASN A 93 12.61 -16.22 -4.06
C ASN A 93 12.69 -16.65 -2.58
N ASP A 94 13.77 -16.31 -1.89
CA ASP A 94 13.96 -16.59 -0.48
C ASP A 94 14.55 -15.40 0.26
N ILE A 95 14.30 -15.32 1.55
CA ILE A 95 14.83 -14.27 2.42
C ILE A 95 15.00 -14.80 3.83
N SER A 96 16.16 -14.53 4.42
CA SER A 96 16.47 -14.85 5.79
C SER A 96 16.01 -13.72 6.71
N ILE A 97 15.61 -14.07 7.94
CA ILE A 97 15.36 -13.09 9.00
C ILE A 97 16.58 -12.20 9.28
N ASN A 98 17.79 -12.71 9.02
CA ASN A 98 19.04 -11.98 9.25
C ASN A 98 19.49 -11.16 8.03
N ASP A 99 18.73 -11.15 6.93
CA ASP A 99 19.07 -10.32 5.78
C ASP A 99 18.96 -8.84 6.14
N SER A 100 19.94 -8.04 5.73
CA SER A 100 20.03 -6.61 6.08
C SER A 100 18.85 -5.76 5.60
N ILE A 101 18.05 -6.29 4.68
CA ILE A 101 16.84 -5.64 4.18
C ILE A 101 15.66 -5.83 5.14
N VAL A 102 15.68 -6.85 6.00
CA VAL A 102 14.63 -7.15 6.98
C VAL A 102 14.75 -6.17 8.15
N ASP A 103 13.69 -5.40 8.36
CA ASP A 103 13.70 -4.32 9.35
C ASP A 103 13.61 -4.84 10.79
N ASN A 104 12.84 -5.91 11.01
CA ASN A 104 12.59 -6.52 12.31
C ASN A 104 11.84 -7.85 12.16
N TYR A 105 11.72 -8.59 13.27
CA TYR A 105 11.03 -9.88 13.30
C TYR A 105 9.54 -9.79 12.89
N PRO A 106 8.72 -8.82 13.38
CA PRO A 106 7.34 -8.67 12.90
C PRO A 106 7.20 -8.48 11.39
N ALA A 107 8.05 -7.65 10.77
CA ALA A 107 8.06 -7.47 9.32
C ALA A 107 8.46 -8.76 8.60
N TYR A 108 9.44 -9.50 9.12
CA TYR A 108 9.80 -10.81 8.58
C TYR A 108 8.60 -11.77 8.57
N GLU A 109 7.97 -11.92 9.74
CA GLU A 109 6.89 -12.86 9.97
C GLU A 109 5.60 -12.52 9.20
N ASN A 110 5.31 -11.24 9.01
CA ASN A 110 4.01 -10.81 8.47
C ASN A 110 4.08 -10.24 7.06
N HIS A 111 5.28 -10.06 6.50
CA HIS A 111 5.46 -9.56 5.14
C HIS A 111 6.52 -10.38 4.38
N TYR A 112 7.78 -10.36 4.78
CA TYR A 112 8.86 -10.90 3.96
C TYR A 112 8.73 -12.41 3.69
N LYS A 113 8.40 -13.23 4.69
CA LYS A 113 8.30 -14.69 4.53
C LYS A 113 7.21 -15.12 3.54
N TRP A 114 6.23 -14.25 3.25
CA TRP A 114 5.15 -14.52 2.30
C TRP A 114 5.61 -14.48 0.84
N VAL A 115 6.89 -14.19 0.57
CA VAL A 115 7.51 -14.34 -0.76
C VAL A 115 7.23 -15.69 -1.42
N LYS A 116 7.06 -16.74 -0.62
CA LYS A 116 6.74 -18.11 -1.07
C LYS A 116 5.42 -18.21 -1.85
N GLN A 117 4.51 -17.24 -1.70
CA GLN A 117 3.27 -17.14 -2.49
C GLN A 117 3.48 -16.43 -3.84
N HIS A 118 4.62 -15.76 -4.04
CA HIS A 118 4.92 -14.89 -5.17
C HIS A 118 6.25 -15.25 -5.84
N LEU A 119 6.56 -16.55 -5.93
CA LEU A 119 7.80 -17.03 -6.55
C LEU A 119 7.91 -16.60 -8.01
N PHE A 120 9.07 -16.08 -8.40
CA PHE A 120 9.42 -15.92 -9.81
C PHE A 120 9.66 -17.31 -10.42
N LYS A 121 8.90 -17.62 -11.48
CA LYS A 121 8.98 -18.88 -12.23
C LYS A 121 9.71 -18.67 -13.56
N GLY A 122 10.69 -19.52 -13.86
CA GLY A 122 11.29 -19.66 -15.20
C GLY A 122 12.80 -19.40 -15.30
N VAL A 123 13.40 -19.92 -16.39
CA VAL A 123 14.85 -19.88 -16.70
C VAL A 123 15.28 -18.55 -17.35
N LYS A 124 14.34 -17.77 -17.90
CA LYS A 124 14.65 -16.48 -18.55
C LYS A 124 14.87 -15.41 -17.50
N ARG A 125 16.15 -15.15 -17.20
CA ARG A 125 16.72 -14.13 -16.28
C ARG A 125 15.81 -13.84 -15.08
N PRO A 126 16.08 -14.38 -13.88
CA PRO A 126 15.32 -13.98 -12.70
C PRO A 126 15.37 -12.45 -12.60
N LYS A 127 14.18 -11.82 -12.64
CA LYS A 127 14.08 -10.41 -12.28
C LYS A 127 14.57 -10.33 -10.84
N LYS A 128 15.47 -9.39 -10.54
CA LYS A 128 15.87 -9.15 -9.17
C LYS A 128 14.63 -8.79 -8.35
N ARG A 129 14.41 -9.47 -7.23
CA ARG A 129 13.37 -9.04 -6.28
C ARG A 129 13.88 -7.80 -5.57
N ILE A 130 12.97 -6.84 -5.40
CA ILE A 130 13.26 -5.57 -4.77
C ILE A 130 12.23 -5.35 -3.67
N THR A 131 12.69 -5.00 -2.48
CA THR A 131 11.85 -4.35 -1.46
C THR A 131 11.89 -2.86 -1.67
N ILE A 132 10.71 -2.24 -1.70
CA ILE A 132 10.55 -0.79 -1.77
C ILE A 132 10.17 -0.31 -0.38
N LYS A 133 10.97 0.61 0.17
CA LYS A 133 10.72 1.20 1.49
C LYS A 133 10.28 2.66 1.34
N ALA A 134 9.27 3.03 2.10
CA ALA A 134 8.69 4.38 2.05
C ALA A 134 9.57 5.41 2.76
N CYS A 135 9.30 6.68 2.51
CA CYS A 135 9.83 7.79 3.29
C CYS A 135 8.96 8.00 4.53
N GLU A 136 9.52 7.78 5.71
CA GLU A 136 8.81 7.83 7.00
C GLU A 136 8.11 9.16 7.27
N LYS A 137 8.70 10.28 6.83
CA LYS A 137 8.16 11.63 7.08
C LYS A 137 7.08 12.08 6.10
N SER A 138 6.99 11.42 4.95
CA SER A 138 6.15 11.86 3.82
C SER A 138 5.29 10.73 3.27
N SER A 139 5.15 9.64 4.02
CA SER A 139 4.25 8.54 3.70
C SER A 139 3.35 8.34 4.89
N PHE A 140 2.05 8.29 4.66
CA PHE A 140 1.04 8.29 5.72
C PHE A 140 -0.28 7.71 5.22
N GLN A 141 -1.08 7.18 6.15
CA GLN A 141 -2.48 6.88 5.91
C GLN A 141 -3.32 8.12 6.23
N PRO A 142 -3.96 8.76 5.24
CA PRO A 142 -4.77 9.95 5.45
C PRO A 142 -6.18 9.61 5.93
N GLN A 143 -6.68 10.36 6.92
CA GLN A 143 -8.02 10.22 7.47
C GLN A 143 -8.70 11.57 7.67
N ASN A 144 -10.03 11.58 7.55
CA ASN A 144 -10.86 12.74 7.85
C ASN A 144 -11.07 12.93 9.38
N GLU A 145 -11.89 13.90 9.76
CA GLU A 145 -12.24 14.19 11.15
C GLU A 145 -12.99 13.05 11.87
N THR A 146 -13.70 12.20 11.14
CA THR A 146 -14.38 11.00 11.66
C THR A 146 -13.48 9.76 11.69
N GLN A 147 -12.18 9.94 11.38
CA GLN A 147 -11.16 8.89 11.30
C GLN A 147 -11.32 7.92 10.12
N GLU A 148 -12.20 8.22 9.17
CA GLU A 148 -12.42 7.42 7.98
C GLU A 148 -11.40 7.76 6.89
N LEU A 149 -11.11 6.80 6.00
CA LEU A 149 -10.30 7.05 4.81
C LEU A 149 -10.95 8.09 3.89
N ILE A 150 -10.12 8.82 3.15
CA ILE A 150 -10.58 9.89 2.26
C ILE A 150 -10.88 9.34 0.87
N ASP A 151 -12.10 9.51 0.38
CA ASP A 151 -12.45 9.23 -1.02
C ASP A 151 -11.79 10.24 -1.96
N ILE A 152 -10.96 9.75 -2.88
CA ILE A 152 -10.22 10.57 -3.85
C ILE A 152 -10.97 10.75 -5.18
N VAL A 153 -12.11 10.06 -5.39
CA VAL A 153 -12.91 10.22 -6.62
C VAL A 153 -13.40 11.67 -6.81
N PRO A 154 -13.95 12.36 -5.79
CA PRO A 154 -14.35 13.76 -5.94
C PRO A 154 -13.20 14.68 -6.36
N PHE A 155 -12.01 14.48 -5.76
CA PHE A 155 -10.81 15.23 -6.14
C PHE A 155 -10.45 14.99 -7.60
N LEU A 156 -10.40 13.72 -8.03
CA LEU A 156 -10.02 13.35 -9.39
C LEU A 156 -11.03 13.86 -10.43
N LYS A 157 -12.33 13.83 -10.12
CA LYS A 157 -13.38 14.46 -10.93
C LYS A 157 -13.14 15.97 -11.07
N GLY A 158 -12.78 16.66 -10.00
CA GLY A 158 -12.38 18.07 -10.02
C GLY A 158 -11.14 18.37 -10.89
N LYS A 159 -10.34 17.33 -11.22
CA LYS A 159 -9.21 17.39 -12.16
C LYS A 159 -9.57 16.90 -13.57
N GLY A 160 -10.84 16.70 -13.86
CA GLY A 160 -11.33 16.26 -15.17
C GLY A 160 -11.21 14.76 -15.42
N VAL A 161 -10.96 13.94 -14.39
CA VAL A 161 -10.91 12.48 -14.51
C VAL A 161 -12.26 11.88 -14.12
N SER A 162 -12.98 11.32 -15.10
CA SER A 162 -14.29 10.71 -14.86
C SER A 162 -14.18 9.33 -14.20
N ILE A 163 -15.24 8.89 -13.52
CA ILE A 163 -15.29 7.55 -12.92
C ILE A 163 -15.17 6.45 -13.99
N GLU A 164 -15.69 6.69 -15.20
CA GLU A 164 -15.56 5.75 -16.31
C GLU A 164 -14.11 5.62 -16.76
N GLN A 165 -13.38 6.74 -16.85
CA GLN A 165 -11.95 6.73 -17.15
C GLN A 165 -11.17 5.95 -16.08
N LEU A 166 -11.47 6.17 -14.80
CA LEU A 166 -10.84 5.42 -13.70
C LEU A 166 -11.07 3.91 -13.85
N ARG A 167 -12.31 3.47 -14.04
CA ARG A 167 -12.64 2.05 -14.23
C ARG A 167 -11.95 1.48 -15.48
N ASN A 168 -12.01 2.19 -16.60
CA ASN A 168 -11.37 1.80 -17.86
C ASN A 168 -9.84 1.72 -17.78
N SER A 169 -9.21 2.46 -16.86
CA SER A 169 -7.76 2.41 -16.66
C SER A 169 -7.32 1.38 -15.63
N ILE A 170 -8.08 1.23 -14.55
CA ILE A 170 -7.69 0.44 -13.37
C ILE A 170 -8.29 -0.97 -13.40
N SER A 171 -9.60 -1.07 -13.55
CA SER A 171 -10.36 -2.29 -13.21
C SER A 171 -10.95 -3.03 -14.40
N LEU A 172 -11.03 -2.39 -15.57
CA LEU A 172 -11.52 -2.99 -16.81
C LEU A 172 -10.40 -3.16 -17.83
N ASN A 173 -10.52 -4.13 -18.74
CA ASN A 173 -9.66 -4.28 -19.91
C ASN A 173 -10.30 -3.66 -21.17
N SER A 174 -9.64 -3.75 -22.32
CA SER A 174 -10.14 -3.20 -23.61
C SER A 174 -11.51 -3.73 -24.02
N ASN A 175 -11.87 -4.92 -23.55
CA ASN A 175 -13.14 -5.58 -23.85
C ASN A 175 -14.19 -5.33 -22.74
N LYS A 176 -13.99 -4.32 -21.87
CA LYS A 176 -14.86 -3.98 -20.74
C LYS A 176 -15.08 -5.15 -19.76
N ARG A 177 -14.14 -6.10 -19.67
CA ARG A 177 -14.13 -7.19 -18.68
C ARG A 177 -13.21 -6.85 -17.50
N PRO A 178 -13.38 -7.48 -16.32
CA PRO A 178 -12.48 -7.27 -15.18
C PRO A 178 -11.01 -7.49 -15.57
N ALA A 179 -10.15 -6.52 -15.24
CA ALA A 179 -8.70 -6.69 -15.33
C ALA A 179 -8.23 -7.51 -14.12
N ILE A 180 -7.53 -8.62 -14.33
CA ILE A 180 -7.02 -9.44 -13.22
C ILE A 180 -5.54 -9.73 -13.50
N PRO A 181 -4.61 -9.20 -12.69
CA PRO A 181 -4.82 -8.24 -11.60
C PRO A 181 -5.30 -6.86 -12.10
N SER A 182 -5.74 -6.00 -11.17
CA SER A 182 -5.99 -4.58 -11.48
C SER A 182 -4.72 -3.89 -11.99
N ARG A 183 -4.89 -2.84 -12.79
CA ARG A 183 -3.80 -2.13 -13.47
C ARG A 183 -3.44 -0.83 -12.73
N PRO A 184 -2.14 -0.53 -12.54
CA PRO A 184 -1.71 0.77 -12.04
C PRO A 184 -2.17 1.90 -12.96
N LEU A 185 -2.82 2.92 -12.40
CA LEU A 185 -3.11 4.16 -13.12
C LEU A 185 -1.96 5.14 -12.93
N ASN A 186 -1.26 5.48 -14.01
CA ASN A 186 -0.22 6.50 -13.99
C ASN A 186 -0.84 7.90 -13.89
N LEU A 187 -0.34 8.71 -12.97
CA LEU A 187 -0.72 10.11 -12.80
C LEU A 187 0.38 11.03 -13.34
N ASN A 188 -0.02 12.12 -13.98
CA ASN A 188 0.92 13.18 -14.33
C ASN A 188 1.44 13.88 -13.04
N GLU A 189 2.56 14.56 -13.14
CA GLU A 189 3.25 15.19 -12.01
C GLU A 189 2.43 16.27 -11.31
N LYS A 190 1.70 17.10 -12.08
CA LYS A 190 0.84 18.15 -11.52
C LYS A 190 -0.27 17.56 -10.67
N THR A 191 -1.04 16.61 -11.21
CA THR A 191 -2.12 15.93 -10.49
C THR A 191 -1.59 15.16 -9.29
N THR A 192 -0.43 14.53 -9.41
CA THR A 192 0.24 13.83 -8.30
C THR A 192 0.53 14.79 -7.14
N LYS A 193 1.17 15.93 -7.43
CA LYS A 193 1.51 16.92 -6.41
C LYS A 193 0.26 17.47 -5.74
N GLU A 194 -0.74 17.84 -6.53
CA GLU A 194 -2.00 18.37 -6.01
C GLU A 194 -2.76 17.34 -5.15
N LEU A 195 -2.77 16.05 -5.55
CA LEU A 195 -3.39 14.98 -4.76
C LEU A 195 -2.62 14.73 -3.46
N TYR A 196 -1.29 14.72 -3.53
CA TYR A 196 -0.45 14.61 -2.34
C TYR A 196 -0.72 15.76 -1.36
N ASP A 197 -0.74 17.01 -1.82
CA ASP A 197 -0.98 18.19 -1.00
C ASP A 197 -2.40 18.15 -0.38
N TYR A 198 -3.40 17.75 -1.17
CA TYR A 198 -4.77 17.52 -0.70
C TYR A 198 -4.82 16.51 0.44
N LEU A 199 -4.22 15.33 0.28
CA LEU A 199 -4.18 14.29 1.31
C LEU A 199 -3.29 14.68 2.50
N ALA A 200 -2.22 15.44 2.28
CA ALA A 200 -1.34 15.91 3.35
C ALA A 200 -2.03 16.95 4.27
N SER A 201 -3.08 17.60 3.77
CA SER A 201 -3.96 18.51 4.53
C SER A 201 -5.04 17.81 5.35
N SER A 202 -5.12 16.47 5.28
CA SER A 202 -6.05 15.66 6.06
C SER A 202 -5.92 15.93 7.56
N LYS A 203 -7.05 15.82 8.27
CA LYS A 203 -7.15 16.09 9.71
C LYS A 203 -6.28 15.15 10.52
N ARG A 204 -6.12 13.92 10.03
CA ARG A 204 -5.32 12.90 10.69
C ARG A 204 -4.47 12.15 9.68
N LYS A 205 -3.24 11.85 10.11
CA LYS A 205 -2.24 11.11 9.34
C LYS A 205 -1.58 10.10 10.26
N LEU A 206 -1.59 8.83 9.85
CA LEU A 206 -0.86 7.77 10.56
C LEU A 206 0.41 7.41 9.82
N TYR A 207 1.53 7.39 10.53
CA TYR A 207 2.86 7.10 10.01
C TYR A 207 3.33 5.72 10.48
N GLY A 208 4.32 5.15 9.78
CA GLY A 208 4.85 3.83 10.12
C GLY A 208 5.39 3.74 11.55
N ILE A 209 5.98 4.82 12.03
CA ILE A 209 6.49 4.93 13.40
C ILE A 209 5.37 4.85 14.45
N ASP A 210 4.16 5.29 14.12
CA ASP A 210 3.01 5.22 15.02
C ASP A 210 2.48 3.77 15.10
N LEU A 211 2.67 2.97 14.04
CA LEU A 211 2.02 1.67 13.86
C LEU A 211 2.91 0.46 14.12
N MET A 212 4.24 0.61 14.06
CA MET A 212 5.18 -0.53 13.98
C MET A 212 5.12 -1.51 15.17
N ASP A 213 4.70 -1.04 16.35
CA ASP A 213 4.58 -1.84 17.57
C ASP A 213 3.13 -2.27 17.86
N LYS A 214 2.18 -1.94 16.97
CA LYS A 214 0.74 -2.15 17.18
C LYS A 214 0.16 -3.35 16.42
N TYR A 215 1.00 -4.12 15.72
CA TYR A 215 0.53 -5.34 15.05
C TYR A 215 -0.05 -6.32 16.09
N PRO A 216 -1.31 -6.80 15.94
CA PRO A 216 -1.88 -7.75 16.88
C PRO A 216 -1.20 -9.12 16.71
N LEU A 217 -0.24 -9.42 17.60
CA LEU A 217 0.35 -10.75 17.67
C LEU A 217 -0.72 -11.76 18.10
N ARG A 218 -0.75 -12.93 17.44
CA ARG A 218 -1.69 -14.00 17.78
C ARG A 218 -1.59 -14.33 19.28
N GLY A 219 -2.72 -14.23 19.98
CA GLY A 219 -2.84 -14.62 21.40
C GLY A 219 -2.44 -13.57 22.43
N LYS A 220 -2.10 -12.34 22.04
CA LYS A 220 -1.95 -11.22 22.98
C LYS A 220 -2.95 -10.11 22.65
N PRO A 221 -3.76 -9.63 23.61
CA PRO A 221 -4.50 -8.38 23.41
C PRO A 221 -3.50 -7.26 23.09
N ALA A 222 -3.95 -6.24 22.36
CA ALA A 222 -3.13 -5.15 21.80
C ALA A 222 -2.45 -4.21 22.83
N HIS A 223 -2.21 -4.69 24.05
CA HIS A 223 -1.51 -4.00 25.11
C HIS A 223 -0.30 -4.82 25.58
N ASN A 224 0.87 -4.18 25.53
CA ASN A 224 2.18 -4.63 26.02
C ASN A 224 2.94 -5.65 25.15
N SER A 225 3.68 -5.15 24.16
CA SER A 225 4.89 -5.82 23.66
C SER A 225 6.10 -4.89 23.73
N THR A 226 6.81 -4.93 24.86
CA THR A 226 8.25 -4.66 24.88
C THR A 226 8.95 -5.87 24.24
N TYR A 227 9.59 -5.69 23.09
CA TYR A 227 10.47 -6.69 22.50
C TYR A 227 11.87 -6.61 23.16
N PRO A 228 12.54 -7.74 23.42
CA PRO A 228 13.96 -7.71 23.78
C PRO A 228 14.78 -7.21 22.57
N GLN A 229 15.77 -6.38 22.86
CA GLN A 229 16.79 -5.91 21.91
C GLN A 229 17.68 -7.05 21.45
#